data_AF-A0A842VJY8-F1
#
_entry.id   AF-A0A842VJY8-F1
#
_cell.length_a   1.000
_cell.length_b   1.000
_cell.length_c   1.000
_cell.angle_alpha   90.00
_cell.angle_beta   90.00
_cell.angle_gamma   90.00
#
_symmetry.space_group_name_H-M   'P 1'
#
loop_
_entity.id
_entity.type
_entity.pdbx_description
1 polymer ?
#
loop_
_entity_poly.entity_id
_entity_poly.type
_entity_poly.pdbx_seq_one_letter_code
_entity_poly.pdbx_strand_id
1 'polypeptide(L)'
;MRILIIDDDHDTALSLKNEFKKKSHSVSIISNFERALNWLKTSDENLDLIIFDFFINSIKGGNSINNEILKSQYKNTPRILFTKFKYIIPILQKTDVKRAQKAEKYYNEIINSGVKHFDKITDYENMSERIQGIVETAEKLVNSKK
;
A
#
# COMPACT_ATOMS: atom_id res chain seq x y z
N MET A 1 13.72 9.27 -5.05
CA MET A 1 12.93 8.88 -3.87
C MET A 1 13.44 7.56 -3.35
N ARG A 2 13.43 7.34 -2.04
CA ARG A 2 13.51 6.03 -1.38
C ARG A 2 12.10 5.55 -1.10
N ILE A 3 11.71 4.48 -1.77
CA ILE A 3 10.34 3.96 -1.77
C ILE A 3 10.35 2.57 -1.15
N LEU A 4 9.42 2.34 -0.22
CA LEU A 4 9.12 1.01 0.28
C LEU A 4 7.79 0.52 -0.29
N ILE A 5 7.80 -0.67 -0.87
CA ILE A 5 6.61 -1.39 -1.33
C ILE A 5 6.38 -2.60 -0.42
N ILE A 6 5.17 -2.73 0.13
CA ILE A 6 4.75 -3.84 0.99
C ILE A 6 3.58 -4.56 0.32
N ASP A 7 3.85 -5.66 -0.37
CA ASP A 7 2.86 -6.37 -1.19
C ASP A 7 3.27 -7.84 -1.36
N ASP A 8 2.37 -8.78 -1.07
CA ASP A 8 2.59 -10.22 -1.25
C ASP A 8 2.41 -10.66 -2.71
N ASP A 9 1.77 -9.85 -3.55
CA ASP A 9 1.68 -10.04 -5.00
C ASP A 9 3.00 -9.59 -5.68
N HIS A 10 3.88 -10.57 -5.92
CA HIS A 10 5.23 -10.31 -6.45
C HIS A 10 5.22 -9.61 -7.80
N ASP A 11 4.31 -9.97 -8.71
CA ASP A 11 4.25 -9.39 -10.06
C ASP A 11 3.81 -7.93 -10.00
N THR A 12 2.85 -7.63 -9.13
CA THR A 12 2.41 -6.26 -8.87
C THR A 12 3.54 -5.42 -8.27
N ALA A 13 4.23 -5.94 -7.25
CA ALA A 13 5.35 -5.27 -6.61
C ALA A 13 6.53 -5.02 -7.56
N LEU A 14 6.86 -6.01 -8.39
CA LEU A 14 7.93 -5.92 -9.36
C LEU A 14 7.61 -4.92 -10.48
N SER A 15 6.37 -4.90 -10.95
CA SER A 15 5.89 -3.93 -11.95
C SER A 15 6.05 -2.49 -11.44
N LEU A 16 5.60 -2.22 -10.22
CA LEU A 16 5.79 -0.91 -9.57
C LEU A 16 7.27 -0.55 -9.45
N LYS A 17 8.09 -1.48 -8.96
CA LYS A 17 9.53 -1.27 -8.80
C LYS A 17 10.22 -0.93 -10.11
N ASN A 18 9.86 -1.61 -11.20
CA ASN A 18 10.45 -1.37 -12.51
C ASN A 18 10.12 0.04 -13.01
N GLU A 19 8.86 0.49 -12.88
CA GLU A 19 8.47 1.84 -13.30
C GLU A 19 9.15 2.93 -12.46
N PHE A 20 9.21 2.77 -11.13
CA PHE A 20 9.94 3.73 -10.30
C PHE A 20 11.46 3.74 -10.58
N LYS A 21 12.05 2.58 -10.89
CA LYS A 21 13.47 2.49 -11.25
C LYS A 21 13.79 3.19 -12.57
N LYS A 22 12.90 3.15 -13.57
CA LYS A 22 13.06 3.93 -14.82
C LYS A 22 13.19 5.43 -14.55
N LYS A 23 12.61 5.91 -13.44
CA LYS A 23 12.69 7.30 -12.95
C LYS A 23 13.81 7.53 -11.92
N SER A 24 14.81 6.63 -11.86
CA SER A 24 15.97 6.72 -10.96
C SER A 24 15.61 6.78 -9.47
N HIS A 25 14.53 6.12 -9.06
CA HIS A 25 14.20 5.96 -7.64
C HIS A 25 14.80 4.67 -7.05
N SER A 26 15.13 4.72 -5.76
CA SER A 26 15.51 3.53 -4.99
C SER A 26 14.26 2.88 -4.43
N VAL A 27 14.11 1.57 -4.65
CA VAL A 27 12.89 0.83 -4.30
C VAL A 27 13.22 -0.47 -3.59
N SER A 28 12.70 -0.61 -2.38
CA SER A 28 12.72 -1.82 -1.57
C SER A 28 11.34 -2.48 -1.61
N ILE A 29 11.31 -3.82 -1.74
CA ILE A 29 10.07 -4.62 -1.67
C ILE A 29 10.16 -5.51 -0.45
N ILE A 30 9.08 -5.57 0.34
CA ILE A 30 8.88 -6.54 1.40
C ILE A 30 7.55 -7.26 1.15
N SER A 31 7.62 -8.55 0.84
CA SER A 31 6.45 -9.36 0.46
C SER A 31 5.81 -10.14 1.60
N ASN A 32 6.24 -9.90 2.84
CA ASN A 32 5.74 -10.61 4.01
C ASN A 32 5.41 -9.62 5.12
N PHE A 33 4.21 -9.77 5.71
CA PHE A 33 3.71 -8.89 6.76
C PHE A 33 4.62 -8.80 7.99
N GLU A 34 5.06 -9.94 8.53
CA GLU A 34 5.90 -9.97 9.75
C GLU A 34 7.26 -9.32 9.49
N ARG A 35 7.86 -9.63 8.33
CA ARG A 35 9.10 -8.99 7.89
C ARG A 35 8.92 -7.49 7.70
N ALA A 36 7.79 -7.05 7.16
CA ALA A 36 7.49 -5.63 6.97
C ALA A 36 7.35 -4.91 8.32
N LEU A 37 6.62 -5.49 9.27
CA LEU A 37 6.50 -4.95 10.62
C LEU A 37 7.86 -4.86 11.31
N ASN A 38 8.67 -5.92 11.26
CA ASN A 38 9.98 -5.92 11.89
C ASN A 38 10.89 -4.87 11.25
N TRP A 39 10.96 -4.83 9.92
CA TRP A 39 11.77 -3.86 9.20
C TRP A 39 11.35 -2.42 9.51
N LEU A 40 10.05 -2.12 9.51
CA LEU A 40 9.56 -0.78 9.81
C LEU A 40 9.92 -0.35 11.24
N LYS A 41 9.90 -1.27 12.21
CA LYS A 41 10.25 -0.99 13.62
C LYS A 41 11.74 -0.76 13.85
N THR A 42 12.61 -1.42 13.09
CA THR A 42 14.06 -1.45 13.34
C THR A 42 14.87 -0.66 12.32
N SER A 43 14.27 -0.25 11.20
CA SER A 43 14.97 0.48 10.15
C SER A 43 15.05 1.96 10.49
N ASP A 44 16.24 2.52 10.34
CA ASP A 44 16.51 3.96 10.41
C ASP A 44 16.50 4.61 9.01
N GLU A 45 15.97 3.91 8.00
CA GLU A 45 15.88 4.46 6.65
C GLU A 45 14.85 5.59 6.55
N ASN A 46 15.29 6.76 6.12
CA ASN A 46 14.39 7.88 5.84
C ASN A 46 13.70 7.69 4.48
N LEU A 47 12.48 7.13 4.52
CA LEU A 47 11.65 6.87 3.35
C LEU A 47 10.92 8.13 2.86
N ASP A 48 10.88 8.30 1.54
CA ASP A 48 10.11 9.38 0.90
C ASP A 48 8.66 8.96 0.65
N LEU A 49 8.41 7.65 0.51
CA LEU A 49 7.10 7.10 0.18
C LEU A 49 6.97 5.65 0.65
N ILE A 50 5.77 5.30 1.13
CA ILE A 50 5.39 3.91 1.41
C ILE A 50 4.16 3.55 0.59
N ILE A 51 4.24 2.45 -0.15
CA ILE A 51 3.12 1.84 -0.87
C ILE A 51 2.85 0.49 -0.22
N PHE A 52 1.61 0.22 0.17
CA PHE A 52 1.30 -1.03 0.87
C PHE A 52 -0.05 -1.62 0.44
N ASP A 53 -0.13 -2.94 0.48
CA ASP A 53 -1.36 -3.68 0.25
C ASP A 53 -2.19 -3.82 1.54
N PHE A 54 -3.51 -3.81 1.39
CA PHE A 54 -4.44 -3.99 2.50
C PHE A 54 -4.44 -5.43 3.02
N PHE A 55 -4.43 -6.41 2.10
CA PHE A 55 -4.66 -7.83 2.38
C PHE A 55 -3.37 -8.64 2.52
N ILE A 56 -2.23 -8.00 2.80
CA ILE A 56 -0.96 -8.70 2.96
C ILE A 56 -1.05 -9.78 4.05
N ASN A 57 -1.02 -11.06 3.64
CA ASN A 57 -1.20 -12.27 4.44
C ASN A 57 -2.53 -12.40 5.25
N SER A 58 -3.21 -11.31 5.61
CA SER A 58 -4.46 -11.33 6.38
C SER A 58 -5.25 -10.03 6.24
N ILE A 59 -6.52 -10.08 6.66
CA ILE A 59 -7.43 -8.93 6.74
C ILE A 59 -6.96 -7.80 7.68
N LYS A 60 -6.06 -8.12 8.61
CA LYS A 60 -5.48 -7.15 9.53
C LYS A 60 -4.16 -6.59 9.02
N GLY A 61 -3.54 -7.19 7.99
CA GLY A 61 -2.17 -6.90 7.59
C GLY A 61 -1.93 -5.42 7.33
N GLY A 62 -2.59 -4.87 6.31
CA GLY A 62 -2.44 -3.45 5.97
C GLY A 62 -2.91 -2.51 7.09
N ASN A 63 -3.94 -2.91 7.87
CA ASN A 63 -4.43 -2.10 8.98
C ASN A 63 -3.43 -2.02 10.14
N SER A 64 -2.82 -3.15 10.51
CA SER A 64 -1.79 -3.22 11.55
C SER A 64 -0.55 -2.43 11.13
N ILE A 65 -0.07 -2.59 9.89
CA ILE A 65 1.02 -1.75 9.36
C ILE A 65 0.68 -0.27 9.51
N ASN A 66 -0.50 0.14 9.03
CA ASN A 66 -0.90 1.55 9.04
C ASN A 66 -1.04 2.13 10.45
N ASN A 67 -1.77 1.44 11.33
CA ASN A 67 -2.14 1.98 12.64
C ASN A 67 -1.07 1.79 13.71
N GLU A 68 -0.28 0.71 13.67
CA GLU A 68 0.71 0.43 14.70
C GLU A 68 2.04 1.16 14.44
N ILE A 69 2.46 1.23 13.17
CA ILE A 69 3.80 1.74 12.83
C ILE A 69 3.73 3.01 11.99
N LEU A 70 2.96 3.00 10.89
CA LEU A 70 3.05 4.11 9.95
C LEU A 70 2.50 5.44 10.50
N LYS A 71 1.50 5.39 11.39
CA LYS A 71 0.97 6.59 12.07
C LYS A 71 1.90 7.16 13.14
N SER A 72 2.80 6.36 13.69
CA SER A 72 3.71 6.75 14.77
C SER A 72 5.09 7.13 14.23
N GLN A 73 5.83 6.15 13.72
CA GLN A 73 7.22 6.30 13.28
C GLN A 73 7.35 7.00 11.91
N TYR A 74 6.39 6.79 11.02
CA TYR A 74 6.40 7.33 9.65
C TYR A 74 5.29 8.36 9.41
N LYS A 75 4.85 9.06 10.46
CA LYS A 75 3.69 9.99 10.43
C LYS A 75 3.75 11.00 9.27
N ASN A 76 4.95 11.50 8.96
CA ASN A 76 5.17 12.51 7.93
C ASN A 76 5.50 11.91 6.56
N THR A 77 5.65 10.60 6.45
CA THR A 77 5.94 9.93 5.17
C THR A 77 4.63 9.80 4.39
N PRO A 78 4.55 10.28 3.12
CA PRO A 78 3.45 9.97 2.22
C PRO A 78 3.18 8.47 2.11
N ARG A 79 1.91 8.11 1.99
CA ARG A 79 1.45 6.71 1.96
C ARG A 79 0.42 6.51 0.87
N ILE A 80 0.53 5.40 0.15
CA ILE A 80 -0.45 4.93 -0.83
C ILE A 80 -0.90 3.53 -0.44
N LEU A 81 -2.21 3.35 -0.28
CA LEU A 81 -2.84 2.05 -0.17
C LEU A 81 -3.13 1.51 -1.57
N PHE A 82 -2.53 0.40 -1.95
CA PHE A 82 -2.76 -0.21 -3.26
C PHE A 82 -3.32 -1.61 -3.09
N THR A 83 -4.59 -1.83 -3.43
CA THR A 83 -5.29 -3.04 -2.96
C THR A 83 -6.40 -3.54 -3.87
N LYS A 84 -6.73 -4.84 -3.84
CA LYS A 84 -7.88 -5.46 -4.55
C LYS A 84 -9.19 -5.32 -3.74
N PHE A 85 -9.35 -4.25 -2.96
CA PHE A 85 -10.40 -4.17 -1.94
C PHE A 85 -11.81 -4.28 -2.50
N LYS A 86 -12.12 -3.53 -3.57
CA LYS A 86 -13.47 -3.55 -4.18
C LYS A 86 -13.81 -4.91 -4.78
N TYR A 87 -12.80 -5.68 -5.18
CA TYR A 87 -12.98 -7.03 -5.69
C TYR A 87 -13.16 -8.08 -4.58
N ILE A 88 -12.37 -8.00 -3.50
CA ILE A 88 -12.36 -9.01 -2.44
C ILE A 88 -13.58 -8.90 -1.53
N ILE A 89 -14.07 -7.69 -1.23
CA ILE A 89 -15.18 -7.50 -0.30
C ILE A 89 -16.47 -8.22 -0.71
N PRO A 90 -16.98 -8.11 -1.96
CA PRO A 90 -18.18 -8.82 -2.37
C PRO A 90 -18.07 -10.34 -2.26
N ILE A 91 -16.87 -10.90 -2.45
CA ILE A 91 -16.60 -12.34 -2.26
C ILE A 91 -16.71 -12.67 -0.76
N LEU A 92 -16.03 -11.91 0.11
CA LEU A 92 -16.08 -12.11 1.55
C LEU A 92 -17.51 -11.95 2.09
N GLN A 93 -18.30 -11.01 1.60
CA GLN A 93 -19.70 -10.83 2.02
C GLN A 93 -20.55 -12.08 1.76
N LYS A 94 -20.21 -12.87 0.73
CA LYS A 94 -20.92 -14.13 0.42
C LYS A 94 -20.44 -15.31 1.26
N THR A 95 -19.17 -15.33 1.66
CA THR A 95 -18.56 -16.49 2.33
C THR A 95 -18.40 -16.32 3.84
N ASP A 96 -18.15 -15.11 4.31
CA ASP A 96 -17.85 -14.76 5.70
C ASP A 96 -18.18 -13.28 5.97
N VAL A 97 -19.46 -13.01 6.26
CA VAL A 97 -20.00 -11.65 6.48
C VAL A 97 -19.27 -10.93 7.61
N LYS A 98 -18.95 -11.62 8.72
CA LYS A 98 -18.26 -11.01 9.87
C LYS A 98 -16.86 -10.55 9.48
N ARG A 99 -16.17 -11.37 8.69
CA ARG A 99 -14.86 -10.99 8.13
C ARG A 99 -15.00 -9.81 7.18
N ALA A 100 -15.98 -9.81 6.27
CA ALA A 100 -16.20 -8.69 5.35
C ALA A 100 -16.42 -7.35 6.10
N GLN A 101 -17.33 -7.33 7.07
CA GLN A 101 -17.61 -6.13 7.89
C GLN A 101 -16.36 -5.62 8.62
N LYS A 102 -15.51 -6.53 9.09
CA LYS A 102 -14.25 -6.19 9.74
C LYS A 102 -13.25 -5.57 8.77
N ALA A 103 -13.14 -6.08 7.55
CA ALA A 103 -12.30 -5.48 6.50
C ALA A 103 -12.78 -4.07 6.16
N GLU A 104 -14.09 -3.91 5.95
CA GLU A 104 -14.72 -2.61 5.66
C GLU A 104 -14.43 -1.59 6.74
N LYS A 105 -14.58 -1.97 8.01
CA LYS A 105 -14.22 -1.10 9.13
C LYS A 105 -12.77 -0.64 9.04
N TYR A 106 -11.81 -1.57 8.93
CA TYR A 106 -10.39 -1.25 8.89
C TYR A 106 -9.97 -0.44 7.64
N TYR A 107 -10.53 -0.78 6.49
CA TYR A 107 -10.29 -0.04 5.26
C TYR A 107 -10.77 1.42 5.40
N ASN A 108 -11.98 1.62 5.89
CA ASN A 108 -12.53 2.95 6.12
C ASN A 108 -11.70 3.75 7.13
N GLU A 109 -11.18 3.12 8.19
CA GLU A 109 -10.25 3.76 9.13
C GLU A 109 -8.97 4.26 8.44
N ILE A 110 -8.44 3.53 7.47
CA ILE A 110 -7.27 3.95 6.68
C ILE A 110 -7.64 5.12 5.76
N ILE A 111 -8.70 4.99 4.97
CA ILE A 111 -9.09 6.02 3.99
C ILE A 111 -9.49 7.33 4.68
N ASN A 112 -10.25 7.25 5.77
CA ASN A 112 -10.65 8.42 6.55
C ASN A 112 -9.46 9.13 7.22
N SER A 113 -8.29 8.48 7.30
CA SER A 113 -7.04 9.12 7.75
C SER A 113 -6.31 9.90 6.64
N GLY A 114 -6.91 10.03 5.46
CA GLY A 114 -6.37 10.81 4.33
C GLY A 114 -5.35 10.06 3.47
N VAL A 115 -5.18 8.74 3.68
CA VAL A 115 -4.28 7.91 2.86
C VAL A 115 -4.85 7.82 1.44
N LYS A 116 -4.03 8.14 0.44
CA LYS A 116 -4.42 7.96 -0.97
C LYS A 116 -4.54 6.47 -1.26
N HIS A 117 -5.53 6.07 -2.03
CA HIS A 117 -5.76 4.66 -2.33
C HIS A 117 -6.07 4.42 -3.80
N PHE A 118 -5.69 3.25 -4.28
CA PHE A 118 -5.95 2.77 -5.64
C PHE A 118 -6.42 1.32 -5.58
N ASP A 119 -7.46 1.02 -6.36
CA ASP A 119 -7.90 -0.35 -6.56
C ASP A 119 -7.05 -1.04 -7.64
N LYS A 120 -6.53 -2.22 -7.29
CA LYS A 120 -5.69 -3.08 -8.13
C LYS A 120 -6.45 -3.71 -9.30
N ILE A 121 -7.76 -3.53 -9.42
CA ILE A 121 -8.57 -4.16 -10.46
C ILE A 121 -9.42 -3.11 -11.17
N THR A 122 -10.16 -2.28 -10.44
CA THR A 122 -11.26 -1.50 -11.03
C THR A 122 -10.89 -0.10 -11.50
N ASP A 123 -9.77 0.46 -11.04
CA ASP A 123 -9.50 1.88 -11.27
C ASP A 123 -8.86 2.16 -12.65
N TYR A 124 -8.48 1.13 -13.40
CA TYR A 124 -7.80 1.24 -14.71
C TYR A 124 -8.11 0.07 -15.63
N GLU A 125 -8.15 0.32 -16.94
CA GLU A 125 -8.46 -0.68 -17.96
C GLU A 125 -7.35 -1.72 -18.11
N ASN A 126 -6.09 -1.30 -17.94
CA ASN A 126 -4.93 -2.19 -18.01
C ASN A 126 -3.90 -1.94 -16.90
N MET A 127 -2.98 -2.90 -16.74
CA MET A 127 -1.94 -2.86 -15.71
C MET A 127 -0.96 -1.70 -15.91
N SER A 128 -0.63 -1.33 -17.16
CA SER A 128 0.34 -0.27 -17.44
C SER A 128 -0.16 1.10 -16.95
N GLU A 129 -1.39 1.46 -17.30
CA GLU A 129 -2.04 2.71 -16.86
C GLU A 129 -2.14 2.79 -15.34
N ARG A 130 -2.47 1.65 -14.70
CA ARG A 130 -2.55 1.56 -13.24
C ARG A 130 -1.23 1.90 -12.57
N ILE A 131 -0.16 1.26 -13.04
CA ILE A 131 1.17 1.47 -12.48
C ILE A 131 1.61 2.93 -12.73
N GLN A 132 1.37 3.46 -13.93
CA GLN A 132 1.69 4.84 -14.26
C GLN A 132 0.94 5.84 -13.37
N GLY A 133 -0.37 5.66 -13.17
CA GLY A 133 -1.17 6.54 -12.32
C GLY A 133 -0.71 6.55 -10.85
N ILE A 134 -0.25 5.41 -10.34
CA ILE A 134 0.35 5.30 -9.00
C ILE A 134 1.67 6.05 -8.94
N VAL A 135 2.53 5.89 -9.94
CA VAL A 135 3.84 6.56 -10.01
C VAL A 135 3.69 8.08 -10.09
N GLU A 136 2.78 8.57 -10.93
CA GLU A 136 2.50 10.01 -11.04
C GLU A 136 1.93 10.59 -9.74
N THR A 137 1.03 9.84 -9.09
CA THR A 137 0.48 10.26 -7.79
C THR A 137 1.55 10.27 -6.71
N ALA A 138 2.42 9.27 -6.68
CA ALA A 138 3.57 9.19 -5.80
C ALA A 138 4.48 10.41 -5.94
N GLU A 139 4.86 10.78 -7.17
CA GLU A 139 5.70 11.96 -7.43
C GLU A 139 5.02 13.26 -6.95
N LYS A 140 3.73 13.43 -7.23
CA LYS A 140 2.96 14.60 -6.76
C LYS A 140 2.92 14.68 -5.23
N LEU A 141 2.67 13.57 -4.54
CA LEU A 141 2.59 13.52 -3.08
C LEU A 141 3.92 13.85 -2.40
N VAL A 142 5.03 13.40 -2.97
CA VAL A 142 6.36 13.67 -2.41
C VAL A 142 6.78 15.12 -2.70
N ASN A 143 6.49 15.63 -3.90
CA ASN A 143 6.85 17.00 -4.28
C ASN A 143 6.00 18.06 -3.56
N SER A 144 4.75 17.78 -3.18
CA SER A 144 3.91 18.74 -2.45
C SER A 144 4.32 18.96 -0.98
N LYS A 145 5.34 18.23 -0.51
CA LYS A 145 5.87 18.35 0.87
C LYS A 145 7.22 19.06 0.96
N LYS A 146 7.83 19.39 -0.18
CA LYS A 146 9.07 20.18 -0.27
C LYS A 146 8.73 21.66 -0.39
#